data_AF-A0A522PJ95-F1
#
_entry.id   AF-A0A522PJ95-F1
#
_cell.length_a   1.000
_cell.length_b   1.000
_cell.length_c   1.000
_cell.angle_alpha   90.00
_cell.angle_beta   90.00
_cell.angle_gamma   90.00
#
_symmetry.space_group_name_H-M   'P 1'
#
loop_
_entity.id
_entity.type
_entity.pdbx_description
1 polymer ?
#
loop_
_entity_poly.entity_id
_entity_poly.type
_entity_poly.pdbx_seq_one_letter_code
_entity_poly.pdbx_strand_id
1 'polypeptide(L)'
;MLLLPSIKVGAWRLVVIPGDHEPRHVHARYGSAEANEVVAEIAADGTVKIRRANRALSRAQVRRALELVAEYSAGLMQLWETYC
;
A
#
# COMPACT_ATOMS: atom_id res chain seq x y z
N MET A 1 -6.41 12.17 -15.80
CA MET A 1 -6.07 11.60 -14.49
C MET A 1 -5.84 10.12 -14.69
N LEU A 2 -4.60 9.65 -14.63
CA LEU A 2 -4.31 8.21 -14.75
C LEU A 2 -4.83 7.50 -13.51
N LEU A 3 -5.66 6.48 -13.69
CA LEU A 3 -6.11 5.63 -12.60
C LEU A 3 -4.95 4.73 -12.19
N LEU A 4 -4.35 4.97 -11.02
CA LEU A 4 -3.31 4.10 -10.49
C LEU A 4 -3.87 2.70 -10.17
N PRO A 5 -3.13 1.62 -10.49
CA PRO A 5 -3.51 0.26 -10.15
C PRO A 5 -3.65 0.14 -8.63
N SER A 6 -4.82 -0.31 -8.19
CA SER A 6 -5.14 -0.27 -6.76
C SER A 6 -6.27 -1.22 -6.38
N ILE A 7 -6.28 -1.59 -5.10
CA ILE A 7 -7.37 -2.31 -4.44
C ILE A 7 -8.03 -1.35 -3.44
N LYS A 8 -9.35 -1.21 -3.49
CA LYS A 8 -10.10 -0.38 -2.55
C LYS A 8 -10.76 -1.25 -1.49
N VAL A 9 -10.51 -0.93 -0.22
CA VAL A 9 -11.06 -1.66 0.94
C VAL A 9 -11.63 -0.65 1.95
N GLY A 10 -12.93 -0.43 1.90
CA GLY A 10 -13.60 0.59 2.72
C GLY A 10 -13.04 1.99 2.46
N ALA A 11 -12.52 2.63 3.52
CA ALA A 11 -11.87 3.94 3.46
C ALA A 11 -10.41 3.89 2.97
N TRP A 12 -9.86 2.69 2.75
CA TRP A 12 -8.48 2.51 2.29
C TRP A 12 -8.42 2.30 0.79
N ARG A 13 -7.36 2.81 0.18
CA ARG A 13 -6.95 2.49 -1.18
C ARG A 13 -5.49 2.04 -1.14
N LEU A 14 -5.24 0.79 -1.48
CA LEU A 14 -3.91 0.19 -1.56
C LEU A 14 -3.42 0.38 -2.99
N VAL A 15 -2.42 1.22 -3.18
CA VAL A 15 -1.99 1.69 -4.50
C VAL A 15 -0.60 1.15 -4.83
N VAL A 16 -0.46 0.61 -6.03
CA VAL A 16 0.83 0.34 -6.67
C VAL A 16 1.15 1.53 -7.56
N ILE A 17 2.37 2.05 -7.45
CA ILE A 17 2.85 3.13 -8.32
C ILE A 17 3.56 2.48 -9.52
N PRO A 18 3.10 2.68 -10.77
CA PRO A 18 3.76 2.10 -11.93
C PRO A 18 5.23 2.52 -12.05
N GLY A 19 6.09 1.60 -12.46
CA GLY A 19 7.55 1.82 -12.54
C GLY A 19 8.25 1.90 -11.18
N ASP A 20 7.62 1.40 -10.12
CA ASP A 20 8.26 1.23 -8.81
C ASP A 20 9.40 0.18 -8.88
N HIS A 21 10.35 0.26 -7.95
CA HIS A 21 11.53 -0.61 -7.92
C HIS A 21 11.44 -1.66 -6.82
N GLU A 22 12.33 -2.65 -6.85
CA GLU A 22 12.48 -3.57 -5.72
C GLU A 22 13.16 -2.88 -4.52
N PRO A 23 12.79 -3.20 -3.27
CA PRO A 23 11.72 -4.12 -2.87
C PRO A 23 10.33 -3.51 -3.09
N ARG A 24 9.32 -4.35 -3.36
CA ARG A 24 8.00 -3.92 -3.83
C ARG A 24 7.30 -3.03 -2.79
N HIS A 25 6.88 -1.83 -3.19
CA HIS A 25 6.16 -0.92 -2.31
C HIS A 25 4.66 -0.85 -2.61
N VAL A 26 3.89 -0.66 -1.54
CA VAL A 26 2.46 -0.40 -1.61
C VAL A 26 2.13 0.84 -0.79
N HIS A 27 1.39 1.75 -1.40
CA HIS A 27 0.89 2.97 -0.77
C HIS A 27 -0.53 2.75 -0.28
N ALA A 28 -0.69 2.52 1.02
CA ALA A 28 -2.00 2.43 1.67
C ALA A 28 -2.50 3.82 2.05
N ARG A 29 -3.38 4.40 1.22
CA ARG A 29 -3.97 5.73 1.40
C ARG A 29 -5.30 5.66 2.13
N TYR A 30 -5.54 6.57 3.07
CA TYR A 30 -6.73 6.62 3.91
C TYR A 30 -7.60 7.85 3.60
N GLY A 31 -8.88 7.61 3.33
CA GLY A 31 -9.85 8.67 3.01
C GLY A 31 -9.61 9.27 1.63
N SER A 32 -10.00 10.53 1.46
CA SER A 32 -9.88 11.26 0.18
C SER A 32 -8.52 11.96 0.01
N ALA A 33 -7.77 12.18 1.08
CA ALA A 33 -6.49 12.89 1.04
C ALA A 33 -5.35 11.93 0.67
N GLU A 34 -4.74 12.13 -0.49
CA GLU A 34 -3.64 11.26 -0.96
C GLU A 34 -2.43 11.26 0.00
N ALA A 35 -2.19 12.39 0.69
CA ALA A 35 -1.10 12.51 1.65
C ALA A 35 -1.27 11.62 2.90
N ASN A 36 -2.49 11.19 3.23
CA ASN A 36 -2.77 10.34 4.39
C ASN A 36 -2.43 8.89 4.07
N GLU A 37 -1.14 8.58 3.99
CA GLU A 37 -0.68 7.27 3.55
C GLU A 37 0.30 6.59 4.51
N VAL A 38 0.30 5.26 4.41
CA VAL A 38 1.36 4.38 4.91
C VAL A 38 2.00 3.72 3.69
N VAL A 39 3.31 3.87 3.55
CA VAL A 39 4.10 3.15 2.56
C VAL A 39 4.62 1.90 3.24
N ALA A 40 4.24 0.76 2.69
CA ALA A 40 4.65 -0.56 3.14
C ALA A 40 5.52 -1.22 2.08
N GLU A 41 6.51 -1.97 2.53
CA GLU A 41 7.32 -2.86 1.72
C GLU A 41 6.81 -4.30 1.89
N ILE A 42 6.69 -5.04 0.80
CA ILE A 42 6.43 -6.49 0.81
C ILE A 42 7.73 -7.20 0.41
N ALA A 43 8.34 -7.88 1.36
CA ALA A 43 9.53 -8.70 1.13
C ALA A 43 9.19 -9.97 0.36
N ALA A 44 10.21 -10.61 -0.23
CA ALA A 44 10.04 -11.85 -1.02
C ALA A 44 9.48 -13.02 -0.19
N ASP A 45 9.71 -13.03 1.12
CA ASP A 45 9.16 -14.01 2.06
C ASP A 45 7.70 -13.69 2.49
N GLY A 46 7.10 -12.64 1.92
CA GLY A 46 5.76 -12.17 2.26
C GLY A 46 5.69 -11.25 3.47
N THR A 47 6.81 -10.96 4.14
CA THR A 47 6.83 -10.07 5.30
C THR A 47 6.49 -8.64 4.88
N VAL A 48 5.51 -8.03 5.56
CA VAL A 48 5.14 -6.63 5.36
C VAL A 48 5.83 -5.74 6.39
N LYS A 49 6.60 -4.75 5.91
CA LYS A 49 7.31 -3.78 6.76
C LYS A 49 6.84 -2.37 6.48
N ILE A 50 6.81 -1.55 7.52
CA ILE A 50 6.54 -0.13 7.36
C ILE A 50 7.80 0.59 6.87
N ARG A 51 7.70 1.31 5.75
CA ARG A 51 8.75 2.21 5.25
C ARG A 51 8.51 3.63 5.73
N ARG A 52 7.27 4.09 5.64
CA ARG A 52 6.85 5.44 6.03
C ARG A 52 5.39 5.44 6.46
N ALA A 53 5.05 6.28 7.43
CA ALA A 53 3.66 6.64 7.71
C ALA A 53 3.53 8.15 7.86
N ASN A 54 2.43 8.71 7.34
CA ASN A 54 2.06 10.08 7.65
C ASN A 54 1.76 10.21 9.15
N ARG A 55 2.32 11.25 9.80
CA ARG A 55 2.14 11.55 11.22
C ARG A 55 0.69 11.89 11.61
N ALA A 56 -0.15 12.27 10.65
CA ALA A 56 -1.57 12.52 10.86
C ALA A 56 -2.39 11.24 11.11
N LEU A 57 -1.85 10.07 10.77
CA LEU A 57 -2.51 8.79 11.02
C LEU A 57 -2.27 8.33 12.46
N SER A 58 -3.33 7.84 13.09
CA SER A 58 -3.23 7.17 14.39
C SER A 58 -2.48 5.85 14.28
N ARG A 59 -1.91 5.37 15.39
CA ARG A 59 -1.25 4.05 15.44
C ARG A 59 -2.18 2.91 14.99
N ALA A 60 -3.46 2.98 15.33
CA ALA A 60 -4.46 1.99 14.92
C ALA A 60 -4.68 2.00 13.41
N GLN A 61 -4.72 3.18 12.78
CA GLN A 61 -4.81 3.30 11.32
C GLN A 61 -3.55 2.76 10.64
N VAL A 62 -2.37 3.09 11.17
CA VAL A 62 -1.11 2.57 10.63
C VAL A 62 -1.06 1.04 10.70
N ARG A 63 -1.41 0.47 11.86
CA ARG A 63 -1.50 -0.99 12.02
C ARG A 63 -2.50 -1.60 11.05
N ARG A 64 -3.70 -1.02 10.93
CA ARG A 64 -4.72 -1.52 9.99
C ARG A 64 -4.25 -1.46 8.55
N ALA A 65 -3.50 -0.43 8.16
CA ALA A 65 -2.91 -0.34 6.83
C ALA A 65 -1.99 -1.53 6.54
N LEU A 66 -1.09 -1.87 7.48
CA LEU A 66 -0.17 -3.01 7.32
C LEU A 66 -0.90 -4.34 7.29
N GLU A 67 -1.93 -4.52 8.13
CA GLU A 67 -2.78 -5.72 8.10
C GLU A 67 -3.48 -5.88 6.75
N LEU A 68 -4.02 -4.80 6.18
CA LEU A 68 -4.63 -4.81 4.86
C LEU A 68 -3.60 -5.10 3.75
N VAL A 69 -2.40 -4.54 3.82
CA VAL A 69 -1.35 -4.85 2.83
C VAL A 69 -0.97 -6.33 2.89
N ALA A 70 -0.88 -6.92 4.08
CA ALA A 70 -0.62 -8.35 4.25
C ALA A 70 -1.79 -9.21 3.72
N GLU A 71 -3.02 -8.88 4.10
CA GLU A 71 -4.25 -9.57 3.70
C GLU A 71 -4.42 -9.60 2.17
N TYR A 72 -4.09 -8.50 1.48
CA TYR A 72 -4.24 -8.35 0.03
C TYR A 72 -2.92 -8.52 -0.74
N SER A 73 -1.86 -9.02 -0.07
CA SER A 73 -0.50 -9.10 -0.62
C SER A 73 -0.45 -9.77 -2.00
N ALA A 74 -1.06 -10.95 -2.17
CA ALA A 74 -1.07 -11.67 -3.45
C ALA A 74 -1.63 -10.83 -4.60
N GLY A 75 -2.78 -10.16 -4.40
CA GLY A 75 -3.36 -9.29 -5.42
C GLY A 75 -2.54 -8.04 -5.68
N LEU A 76 -1.91 -7.48 -4.65
CA LEU A 76 -1.00 -6.33 -4.79
C LEU A 76 0.27 -6.70 -5.56
N MET A 77 0.82 -7.90 -5.35
CA MET A 77 1.97 -8.39 -6.11
C MET A 77 1.62 -8.64 -7.57
N GLN A 78 0.44 -9.22 -7.84
CA GLN A 78 -0.03 -9.36 -9.22
C GLN A 78 -0.19 -8.01 -9.92
N LEU A 79 -0.74 -6.99 -9.22
CA LEU A 79 -0.77 -5.63 -9.74
C LEU A 79 0.63 -5.08 -9.97
N TRP A 80 1.55 -5.24 -9.02
CA TRP A 80 2.93 -4.78 -9.18
C TRP A 80 3.60 -5.40 -10.40
N GLU A 81 3.56 -6.72 -10.57
CA GLU A 81 4.13 -7.43 -11.71
C GLU A 81 3.51 -7.02 -13.06
N THR A 82 2.28 -6.53 -13.06
CA THR A 82 1.60 -6.06 -14.28
C THR A 82 2.05 -4.66 -14.69
N TYR A 83 2.46 -3.82 -13.74
CA TYR A 83 2.64 -2.38 -13.95
C TYR A 83 4.06 -1.84 -13.64
N CYS A 84 4.96 -2.66 -13.11
CA CYS A 84 6.34 -2.33 -12.75
C CYS A 84 7.31 -3.32 -13.39
#